data_AF-A0A0E3X103-F1
#
_entry.id   AF-A0A0E3X103-F1
#
_cell.length_a   1.000
_cell.length_b   1.000
_cell.length_c   1.000
_cell.angle_alpha   90.00
_cell.angle_beta   90.00
_cell.angle_gamma   90.00
#
_symmetry.space_group_name_H-M   'P 1'
#
loop_
_entity.id
_entity.type
_entity.pdbx_description
1 polymer ?
#
loop_
_entity_poly.entity_id
_entity_poly.type
_entity_poly.pdbx_seq_one_letter_code
_entity_poly.pdbx_strand_id
1 'polypeptide(L)'
;MTDIICSQQRVEECVIKEEPYYVPVGNEVEVFRAAYENKLPVSLKGPTGCGKTRFIEYMAYHLGRPLITISCHEDLTANDLIGRFLIKGESTEWNDGPLTAALKSGAICYLDEFVEARMDTRVVIHPLTDDRRIMPIEKLGIVLQAPPEFMLAISYNPGYQSVLKDLKQSTRQRFVSIDFDYPPAELETTIVAHESGVDEDTARTLVDIGHRIRNFKQHGLEEGVSTRLLIYAGMLINSGIEPREACRVAMIKPITDDNDLQKSIDEIISAIME
;
A
#
# COMPACT_ATOMS: atom_id res chain seq x y z
N MET A 1 -6.18 -13.62 -2.56
CA MET A 1 -5.49 -14.73 -1.88
C MET A 1 -4.00 -14.65 -2.19
N THR A 2 -3.32 -13.68 -1.58
CA THR A 2 -1.86 -13.66 -1.40
C THR A 2 -1.58 -12.71 -0.21
N ASP A 3 -2.03 -13.09 0.97
CA ASP A 3 -1.59 -12.45 2.21
C ASP A 3 -0.14 -12.89 2.46
N ILE A 4 0.82 -12.16 1.90
CA ILE A 4 2.24 -12.40 2.13
C ILE A 4 2.58 -11.81 3.50
N ILE A 5 2.31 -12.58 4.55
CA ILE A 5 2.80 -12.31 5.90
C ILE A 5 4.27 -12.75 5.95
N CYS A 6 5.15 -11.85 5.52
CA CYS A 6 6.59 -12.07 5.40
C CYS A 6 7.29 -12.02 6.76
N SER A 7 7.15 -13.07 7.59
CA SER A 7 7.83 -13.11 8.90
C SER A 7 9.11 -13.95 8.95
N GLN A 8 9.43 -14.83 7.97
CA GLN A 8 10.64 -15.69 8.06
C GLN A 8 11.25 -16.17 6.73
N GLN A 9 10.85 -15.66 5.56
CA GLN A 9 11.38 -16.15 4.29
C GLN A 9 12.77 -15.57 3.96
N ARG A 10 13.62 -16.38 3.32
CA ARG A 10 14.92 -15.93 2.80
C ARG A 10 14.68 -14.80 1.82
N VAL A 11 15.51 -13.76 1.81
CA VAL A 11 15.34 -12.60 0.91
C VAL A 11 15.21 -12.99 -0.57
N GLU A 12 15.82 -14.11 -0.96
CA GLU A 12 15.71 -14.72 -2.29
C GLU A 12 14.26 -15.04 -2.71
N GLU A 13 13.38 -15.31 -1.74
CA GLU A 13 11.95 -15.59 -1.95
C GLU A 13 11.11 -14.31 -2.08
N CYS A 14 11.68 -13.15 -1.73
CA CYS A 14 11.03 -11.83 -1.84
C CYS A 14 11.18 -11.20 -3.23
N VAL A 15 11.74 -11.92 -4.21
CA VAL A 15 11.85 -11.46 -5.60
C VAL A 15 10.55 -11.78 -6.34
N ILE A 16 9.92 -10.75 -6.91
CA ILE A 16 8.73 -10.88 -7.72
C ILE A 16 9.14 -11.50 -9.07
N LYS A 17 8.55 -12.64 -9.41
CA LYS A 17 8.92 -13.44 -10.59
C LYS A 17 8.08 -13.15 -11.83
N GLU A 18 6.83 -12.77 -11.61
CA GLU A 18 5.86 -12.46 -12.66
C GLU A 18 5.54 -10.97 -12.59
N GLU A 19 5.46 -10.32 -13.74
CA GLU A 19 5.16 -8.90 -13.83
C GLU A 19 3.78 -8.61 -13.22
N PRO A 20 3.70 -7.81 -12.14
CA PRO A 20 2.42 -7.41 -11.57
C PRO A 20 1.68 -6.52 -12.56
N TYR A 21 0.41 -6.81 -12.81
CA TYR A 21 -0.41 -5.92 -13.63
C TYR A 21 -0.57 -4.57 -12.93
N TYR A 22 -0.07 -3.52 -13.58
CA TYR A 22 -0.16 -2.14 -13.11
C TYR A 22 -0.29 -1.20 -14.30
N VAL A 23 -1.21 -0.25 -14.21
CA VAL A 23 -1.44 0.77 -15.24
C VAL A 23 -0.96 2.12 -14.70
N PRO A 24 0.10 2.70 -15.28
CA PRO A 24 0.54 4.04 -14.91
C PRO A 24 -0.54 5.09 -15.22
N VAL A 25 -0.75 6.01 -14.28
CA VAL A 25 -1.73 7.10 -14.37
C VAL A 25 -1.04 8.44 -14.68
N GLY A 26 0.19 8.63 -14.20
CA GLY A 26 0.98 9.84 -14.39
C GLY A 26 2.46 9.52 -14.58
N ASN A 27 3.31 10.32 -13.92
CA ASN A 27 4.77 10.18 -13.99
C ASN A 27 5.38 9.41 -12.81
N GLU A 28 4.57 8.70 -12.03
CA GLU A 28 5.01 7.99 -10.82
C GLU A 28 6.14 6.98 -11.08
N VAL A 29 6.10 6.27 -12.22
CA VAL A 29 7.14 5.32 -12.63
C VAL A 29 8.48 6.03 -12.85
N GLU A 30 8.46 7.19 -13.53
CA GLU A 30 9.65 7.98 -13.83
C GLU A 30 10.25 8.57 -12.55
N VAL A 31 9.40 9.17 -11.70
CA VAL A 31 9.81 9.77 -10.43
C VAL A 31 10.40 8.72 -9.49
N PHE A 32 9.77 7.54 -9.39
CA PHE A 32 10.28 6.47 -8.54
C PHE A 32 11.62 5.93 -9.04
N ARG A 33 11.78 5.73 -10.36
CA ARG A 33 13.06 5.32 -10.95
C ARG A 33 14.16 6.34 -10.67
N ALA A 34 13.88 7.62 -10.88
CA ALA A 34 14.84 8.69 -10.59
C ALA A 34 15.20 8.75 -9.09
N ALA A 35 14.22 8.56 -8.20
CA ALA A 35 14.45 8.49 -6.77
C ALA A 35 15.34 7.28 -6.40
N TYR A 36 15.09 6.11 -6.99
CA TYR A 36 15.91 4.91 -6.80
C TYR A 36 17.37 5.14 -7.24
N GLU A 37 17.59 5.69 -8.43
CA GLU A 37 18.93 5.98 -8.96
C GLU A 37 19.71 6.96 -8.08
N ASN A 38 19.01 7.91 -7.46
CA ASN A 38 19.58 8.89 -6.54
C ASN A 38 19.56 8.43 -5.07
N LYS A 39 19.15 7.19 -4.78
CA LYS A 39 19.11 6.59 -3.43
C LYS A 39 18.21 7.37 -2.46
N LEU A 40 17.18 8.02 -3.00
CA LEU A 40 16.25 8.85 -2.24
C LEU A 40 15.10 7.98 -1.68
N PRO A 41 14.76 8.12 -0.38
CA PRO A 41 13.57 7.50 0.19
C PRO A 41 12.29 8.02 -0.48
N VAL A 42 11.31 7.14 -0.68
CA VAL A 42 10.02 7.49 -1.30
C VAL A 42 8.85 7.29 -0.34
N SER A 43 7.89 8.22 -0.39
CA SER A 43 6.61 8.11 0.30
C SER A 43 5.47 8.09 -0.73
N LEU A 44 4.63 7.06 -0.67
CA LEU A 44 3.44 6.89 -1.48
C LEU A 44 2.22 7.35 -0.68
N LYS A 45 1.49 8.34 -1.18
CA LYS A 45 0.35 8.93 -0.49
C LYS A 45 -0.89 8.76 -1.32
N GLY A 46 -2.02 8.47 -0.71
CA GLY A 46 -3.29 8.40 -1.45
C GLY A 46 -4.33 7.60 -0.70
N PRO A 47 -5.58 7.56 -1.17
CA PRO A 47 -6.65 6.82 -0.51
C PRO A 47 -6.39 5.30 -0.49
N THR A 48 -7.13 4.56 0.34
CA THR A 48 -7.05 3.10 0.34
C THR A 48 -7.48 2.53 -1.01
N GLY A 49 -6.83 1.45 -1.45
CA GLY A 49 -7.25 0.71 -2.64
C GLY A 49 -7.07 1.46 -3.97
N CYS A 50 -6.21 2.49 -4.04
CA CYS A 50 -5.85 3.17 -5.29
C CYS A 50 -4.60 2.60 -6.00
N GLY A 51 -4.01 1.52 -5.49
CA GLY A 51 -2.92 0.81 -6.17
C GLY A 51 -1.48 1.06 -5.66
N LYS A 52 -1.29 1.75 -4.53
CA LYS A 52 0.05 1.99 -3.94
C LYS A 52 0.91 0.71 -3.77
N THR A 53 0.32 -0.34 -3.19
CA THR A 53 1.01 -1.62 -2.98
C THR A 53 1.33 -2.31 -4.30
N ARG A 54 0.39 -2.29 -5.26
CA ARG A 54 0.63 -2.86 -6.60
C ARG A 54 1.72 -2.08 -7.35
N PHE A 55 1.79 -0.77 -7.17
CA PHE A 55 2.85 0.06 -7.76
C PHE A 55 4.23 -0.30 -7.23
N ILE A 56 4.39 -0.47 -5.91
CA ILE A 56 5.71 -0.83 -5.35
C ILE A 56 6.13 -2.25 -5.78
N GLU A 57 5.19 -3.18 -5.92
CA GLU A 57 5.42 -4.50 -6.52
C GLU A 57 5.90 -4.38 -7.97
N TYR A 58 5.20 -3.61 -8.79
CA TYR A 58 5.57 -3.33 -10.18
C TYR A 58 6.98 -2.73 -10.29
N MET A 59 7.30 -1.73 -9.47
CA MET A 59 8.63 -1.12 -9.46
C MET A 59 9.72 -2.08 -9.00
N ALA A 60 9.45 -2.90 -7.98
CA ALA A 60 10.40 -3.90 -7.50
C ALA A 60 10.73 -4.94 -8.59
N TYR A 61 9.71 -5.40 -9.32
CA TYR A 61 9.88 -6.28 -10.47
C TYR A 61 10.76 -5.65 -11.56
N HIS A 62 10.44 -4.42 -12.00
CA HIS A 62 11.21 -3.75 -13.07
C HIS A 62 12.63 -3.32 -12.66
N LEU A 63 12.87 -3.12 -11.37
CA LEU A 63 14.21 -2.85 -10.84
C LEU A 63 14.99 -4.15 -10.57
N GLY A 64 14.35 -5.32 -10.67
CA GLY A 64 14.95 -6.62 -10.35
C GLY A 64 15.40 -6.71 -8.89
N ARG A 65 14.64 -6.11 -7.98
CA ARG A 65 14.98 -6.06 -6.55
C ARG A 65 13.99 -6.86 -5.71
N PRO A 66 14.47 -7.55 -4.65
CA PRO A 66 13.57 -8.11 -3.65
C PRO A 66 12.73 -7.00 -3.01
N LEU A 67 11.46 -7.30 -2.74
CA LEU A 67 10.55 -6.42 -2.01
C LEU A 67 10.22 -7.04 -0.65
N ILE A 68 10.62 -6.35 0.43
CA ILE A 68 10.26 -6.73 1.79
C ILE A 68 9.20 -5.76 2.30
N THR A 69 7.96 -6.24 2.33
CA THR A 69 6.80 -5.48 2.82
C THR A 69 6.58 -5.74 4.31
N ILE A 70 6.40 -4.66 5.06
CA ILE A 70 6.14 -4.70 6.50
C ILE A 70 4.86 -3.90 6.76
N SER A 71 3.79 -4.59 7.15
CA SER A 71 2.53 -3.96 7.55
C SER A 71 2.66 -3.32 8.92
N CYS A 72 2.65 -1.99 8.95
CA CYS A 72 2.74 -1.23 10.18
C CYS A 72 1.40 -1.24 10.93
N HIS A 73 1.49 -1.37 12.25
CA HIS A 73 0.37 -1.44 13.18
C HIS A 73 0.86 -0.99 14.56
N GLU A 74 -0.08 -0.72 15.48
CA GLU A 74 0.26 -0.12 16.77
C GLU A 74 1.13 -1.00 17.68
N ASP A 75 1.15 -2.31 17.46
CA ASP A 75 1.98 -3.24 18.25
C ASP A 75 3.35 -3.52 17.63
N LEU A 76 3.62 -3.00 16.42
CA LEU A 76 4.93 -3.12 15.79
C LEU A 76 5.96 -2.33 16.60
N THR A 77 7.02 -2.99 17.06
CA THR A 77 8.10 -2.34 17.82
C THR A 77 9.36 -2.14 16.96
N ALA A 78 10.23 -1.23 17.41
CA ALA A 78 11.57 -1.06 16.84
C ALA A 78 12.39 -2.37 16.79
N ASN A 79 12.24 -3.24 17.79
CA ASN A 79 12.93 -4.52 17.84
C ASN A 79 12.40 -5.50 16.80
N ASP A 80 11.12 -5.44 16.46
CA ASP A 80 10.56 -6.29 15.42
C ASP A 80 11.09 -5.89 14.05
N LEU A 81 11.32 -4.59 13.81
CA LEU A 81 11.96 -4.07 12.59
C LEU A 81 13.46 -4.41 12.50
N ILE A 82 14.22 -4.11 13.55
CA ILE A 82 15.68 -4.22 13.55
C ILE A 82 16.12 -5.67 13.78
N GLY A 83 15.49 -6.37 14.71
CA GLY A 83 15.90 -7.70 15.14
C GLY A 83 16.05 -7.82 16.65
N ARG A 84 16.13 -9.07 17.08
CA ARG A 84 16.15 -9.44 18.50
C ARG A 84 16.93 -10.73 18.70
N PHE A 85 17.41 -10.90 19.93
CA PHE A 85 17.95 -12.18 20.36
C PHE A 85 16.82 -13.18 20.61
N LEU A 86 16.95 -14.37 20.03
CA LEU A 86 16.04 -15.49 20.24
C LEU A 86 16.80 -16.63 20.91
N ILE A 87 16.13 -17.31 21.84
CA ILE A 87 16.68 -18.52 22.46
C ILE A 87 16.39 -19.69 21.53
N LYS A 88 17.43 -20.36 21.06
CA LYS A 88 17.35 -21.61 20.29
C LYS A 88 18.11 -22.70 21.02
N GLY A 89 17.35 -23.60 21.66
CA GLY A 89 17.90 -24.62 22.53
C GLY A 89 18.65 -23.98 23.71
N GLU A 90 19.94 -24.29 23.82
CA GLU A 90 20.82 -23.77 24.89
C GLU A 90 21.59 -22.49 24.48
N SER A 91 21.31 -21.94 23.28
CA SER A 91 22.02 -20.77 22.76
C SER A 91 21.11 -19.57 22.58
N THR A 92 21.68 -18.38 22.73
CA THR A 92 21.02 -17.11 22.42
C THR A 92 21.60 -16.61 21.10
N GLU A 93 20.78 -16.65 20.04
CA GLU A 93 21.18 -16.26 18.68
C GLU A 93 20.53 -14.94 18.29
N TRP A 94 21.27 -14.10 17.57
CA TRP A 94 20.69 -12.92 16.95
C TRP A 94 19.84 -13.31 15.75
N ASN A 95 18.64 -12.73 15.66
CA ASN A 95 17.76 -12.86 14.52
C ASN A 95 17.47 -11.46 13.96
N ASP A 96 17.86 -11.25 12.70
CA ASP A 96 17.60 -10.00 11.99
C ASP A 96 16.09 -9.79 11.82
N GLY A 97 15.63 -8.57 12.07
CA GLY A 97 14.29 -8.15 11.67
C GLY A 97 14.21 -7.85 10.17
N PRO A 98 13.00 -7.65 9.62
CA PRO A 98 12.78 -7.50 8.19
C PRO A 98 13.45 -6.23 7.62
N LEU A 99 13.54 -5.13 8.39
CA LEU A 99 14.28 -3.93 7.95
C LEU A 99 15.78 -4.22 7.84
N THR A 100 16.35 -4.98 8.79
CA THR A 100 17.76 -5.40 8.75
C THR A 100 18.03 -6.37 7.62
N ALA A 101 17.15 -7.34 7.39
CA ALA A 101 17.25 -8.26 6.26
C ALA A 101 17.21 -7.51 4.92
N ALA A 102 16.31 -6.53 4.77
CA ALA A 102 16.23 -5.70 3.57
C ALA A 102 17.49 -4.85 3.36
N LEU A 103 18.01 -4.26 4.43
CA LEU A 103 19.24 -3.47 4.39
C LEU A 103 20.43 -4.30 3.93
N LYS A 104 20.66 -5.47 4.55
CA LYS A 104 21.80 -6.35 4.23
C LYS A 104 21.78 -6.89 2.81
N SER A 105 20.59 -7.05 2.23
CA SER A 105 20.39 -7.63 0.90
C SER A 105 20.25 -6.61 -0.22
N GLY A 106 20.20 -5.31 0.10
CA GLY A 106 19.95 -4.28 -0.92
C GLY A 106 18.54 -4.35 -1.52
N ALA A 107 17.56 -4.82 -0.74
CA ALA A 107 16.16 -4.91 -1.14
C ALA A 107 15.47 -3.54 -1.06
N ILE A 108 14.28 -3.46 -1.67
CA ILE A 108 13.31 -2.41 -1.38
C ILE A 108 12.59 -2.80 -0.09
N CYS A 109 12.73 -1.98 0.95
CA CYS A 109 11.98 -2.12 2.19
C CYS A 109 10.75 -1.21 2.13
N TYR A 110 9.56 -1.80 2.12
CA TYR A 110 8.30 -1.09 2.04
C TYR A 110 7.54 -1.16 3.37
N LEU A 111 7.40 -0.02 4.04
CA LEU A 111 6.62 0.11 5.28
C LEU A 111 5.20 0.56 4.94
N ASP A 112 4.27 -0.41 4.87
CA ASP A 112 2.88 -0.17 4.49
C ASP A 112 2.09 0.36 5.69
N GLU A 113 1.23 1.36 5.48
CA GLU A 113 0.48 2.04 6.55
C GLU A 113 1.40 2.56 7.67
N PHE A 114 2.53 3.17 7.29
CA PHE A 114 3.63 3.55 8.21
C PHE A 114 3.18 4.42 9.41
N VAL A 115 2.10 5.16 9.20
CA VAL A 115 1.43 6.00 10.21
C VAL A 115 0.64 5.24 11.27
N GLU A 116 0.47 3.93 11.16
CA GLU A 116 -0.13 3.10 12.21
C GLU A 116 0.91 2.59 13.22
N ALA A 117 2.20 2.57 12.85
CA ALA A 117 3.26 2.24 13.81
C ALA A 117 3.38 3.29 14.91
N ARG A 118 3.85 2.92 16.11
CA ARG A 118 4.11 3.91 17.17
C ARG A 118 5.25 4.87 16.80
N MET A 119 5.24 6.07 17.38
CA MET A 119 6.21 7.12 17.05
C MET A 119 7.67 6.68 17.30
N ASP A 120 7.93 5.95 18.38
CA ASP A 120 9.24 5.38 18.73
C ASP A 120 9.72 4.34 17.70
N THR A 121 8.80 3.61 17.09
CA THR A 121 9.10 2.68 16.01
C THR A 121 9.37 3.40 14.70
N ARG A 122 8.63 4.49 14.41
CA ARG A 122 8.83 5.29 13.19
C ARG A 122 10.20 5.97 13.12
N VAL A 123 10.76 6.41 14.25
CA VAL A 123 12.05 7.15 14.24
C VAL A 123 13.25 6.26 13.89
N VAL A 124 13.10 4.93 13.95
CA VAL A 124 14.15 3.95 13.62
C VAL A 124 14.71 4.15 12.20
N ILE A 125 13.89 4.64 11.27
CA ILE A 125 14.31 4.81 9.88
C ILE A 125 15.07 6.12 9.64
N HIS A 126 15.09 7.06 10.60
CA HIS A 126 15.71 8.38 10.37
C HIS A 126 17.18 8.29 9.95
N PRO A 127 18.04 7.45 10.56
CA PRO A 127 19.42 7.27 10.11
C PRO A 127 19.58 6.71 8.68
N LEU A 128 18.56 5.98 8.18
CA LEU A 128 18.54 5.42 6.82
C LEU A 128 18.12 6.44 5.76
N THR A 129 17.54 7.56 6.18
CA THR A 129 16.99 8.60 5.31
C THR A 129 17.82 9.88 5.27
N ASP A 130 18.85 9.98 6.10
CA ASP A 130 19.84 11.05 6.01
C ASP A 130 21.01 10.66 5.08
N ASP A 131 21.89 11.61 4.77
CA ASP A 131 22.99 11.43 3.81
C ASP A 131 23.95 10.27 4.17
N ARG A 132 24.00 9.85 5.45
CA ARG A 132 24.88 8.77 5.89
C ARG A 132 24.31 7.40 5.50
N ARG A 133 22.98 7.26 5.43
CA ARG A 133 22.27 6.00 5.16
C ARG A 133 22.83 4.83 5.98
N ILE A 134 22.85 4.99 7.30
CA ILE A 134 23.33 3.97 8.25
C ILE A 134 22.21 3.44 9.12
N MET A 135 22.38 2.26 9.70
CA MET A 135 21.49 1.73 10.73
C MET A 135 22.30 1.13 11.88
N PRO A 136 22.34 1.80 13.03
CA PRO A 136 22.91 1.24 14.25
C PRO A 136 22.08 0.06 14.77
N ILE A 137 22.76 -1.04 15.13
CA ILE A 137 22.16 -2.14 15.87
C ILE A 137 22.84 -2.18 17.25
N GLU A 138 22.31 -1.38 18.18
CA GLU A 138 22.92 -1.15 19.50
C GLU A 138 23.16 -2.45 20.27
N LYS A 139 22.20 -3.39 20.20
CA LYS A 139 22.28 -4.71 20.85
C LYS A 139 23.45 -5.57 20.38
N LEU A 140 23.96 -5.32 19.18
CA LEU A 140 25.13 -5.99 18.61
C LEU A 140 26.39 -5.12 18.66
N GLY A 141 26.28 -3.83 19.02
CA GLY A 141 27.38 -2.88 18.98
C GLY A 141 27.91 -2.62 17.56
N ILE A 142 27.10 -2.83 16.53
CA ILE A 142 27.49 -2.64 15.12
C ILE A 142 26.68 -1.52 14.45
N VAL A 143 27.23 -0.99 13.36
CA VAL A 143 26.53 -0.06 12.47
C VAL A 143 26.56 -0.65 11.07
N LEU A 144 25.39 -0.80 10.47
CA LEU A 144 25.26 -1.26 9.09
C LEU A 144 25.20 -0.05 8.14
N GLN A 145 25.95 -0.12 7.05
CA GLN A 145 25.88 0.85 5.95
C GLN A 145 24.86 0.34 4.93
N ALA A 146 23.92 1.20 4.53
CA ALA A 146 22.99 0.85 3.45
C ALA A 146 23.74 0.69 2.12
N PRO A 147 23.59 -0.43 1.43
CA PRO A 147 24.17 -0.60 0.10
C PRO A 147 23.48 0.35 -0.91
N PRO A 148 24.12 0.68 -2.04
CA PRO A 148 23.53 1.51 -3.09
C PRO A 148 22.14 1.04 -3.55
N GLU A 149 21.90 -0.26 -3.54
CA GLU A 149 20.70 -0.92 -4.03
C GLU A 149 19.52 -0.84 -3.06
N PHE A 150 19.79 -0.66 -1.76
CA PHE A 150 18.75 -0.56 -0.74
C PHE A 150 17.91 0.70 -0.94
N MET A 151 16.59 0.53 -0.94
CA MET A 151 15.65 1.65 -0.98
C MET A 151 14.64 1.51 0.14
N LEU A 152 14.35 2.64 0.79
CA LEU A 152 13.27 2.72 1.76
C LEU A 152 12.05 3.39 1.12
N ALA A 153 10.92 2.70 1.16
CA ALA A 153 9.63 3.21 0.75
C ALA A 153 8.63 3.15 1.91
N ILE A 154 7.77 4.14 2.04
CA ILE A 154 6.67 4.16 3.01
C ILE A 154 5.35 4.44 2.30
N SER A 155 4.23 3.99 2.85
CA SER A 155 2.90 4.44 2.43
C SER A 155 2.07 4.97 3.60
N TYR A 156 1.12 5.84 3.29
CA TYR A 156 0.05 6.22 4.21
C TYR A 156 -1.13 6.86 3.47
N ASN A 157 -2.28 6.90 4.13
CA ASN A 157 -3.51 7.50 3.62
C ASN A 157 -3.75 8.86 4.30
N PRO A 158 -3.51 10.00 3.63
CA PRO A 158 -3.73 11.32 4.24
C PRO A 158 -5.21 11.55 4.57
N GLY A 159 -5.51 12.12 5.74
CA GLY A 159 -6.88 12.48 6.13
C GLY A 159 -7.77 11.34 6.63
N TYR A 160 -7.31 10.08 6.55
CA TYR A 160 -7.99 8.92 7.12
C TYR A 160 -7.88 8.87 8.65
N GLN A 161 -6.80 9.44 9.18
CA GLN A 161 -6.45 9.29 10.60
C GLN A 161 -6.71 10.56 11.38
N SER A 162 -6.95 10.41 12.68
CA SER A 162 -6.97 11.55 13.60
C SER A 162 -5.71 12.41 13.41
N VAL A 163 -5.83 13.74 13.51
CA VAL A 163 -4.72 14.70 13.42
C VAL A 163 -3.50 14.31 14.29
N LEU A 164 -3.71 13.50 15.33
CA LEU A 164 -2.69 12.99 16.23
C LEU A 164 -1.79 11.89 15.64
N LYS A 165 -2.23 11.17 14.59
CA LYS A 165 -1.49 10.05 13.98
C LYS A 165 -0.71 10.44 12.70
N ASP A 166 -0.86 11.67 12.24
CA ASP A 166 -0.16 12.21 11.07
C ASP A 166 1.38 12.10 11.16
N LEU A 167 2.03 12.01 10.00
CA LEU A 167 3.49 12.12 9.94
C LEU A 167 3.95 13.52 10.33
N LYS A 168 4.80 13.59 11.36
CA LYS A 168 5.53 14.80 11.73
C LYS A 168 6.29 15.37 10.54
N GLN A 169 6.34 16.70 10.44
CA GLN A 169 7.05 17.41 9.37
C GLN A 169 8.52 16.97 9.24
N SER A 170 9.17 16.67 10.36
CA SER A 170 10.56 16.17 10.39
C SER A 170 10.75 14.81 9.72
N THR A 171 9.71 13.98 9.65
CA THR A 171 9.74 12.72 8.91
C THR A 171 9.37 12.97 7.45
N ARG A 172 8.35 13.80 7.17
CA ARG A 172 7.93 14.13 5.79
C ARG A 172 9.04 14.74 4.94
N GLN A 173 9.86 15.62 5.52
CA GLN A 173 10.95 16.31 4.81
C GLN A 173 12.16 15.41 4.47
N ARG A 174 12.08 14.10 4.75
CA ARG A 174 13.12 13.11 4.44
C ARG A 174 12.77 12.23 3.24
N PHE A 175 11.61 12.44 2.62
CA PHE A 175 11.10 11.60 1.53
C PHE A 175 10.73 12.43 0.31
N VAL A 176 11.04 11.88 -0.88
CA VAL A 176 10.35 12.25 -2.11
C VAL A 176 8.92 11.72 -2.01
N SER A 177 7.94 12.53 -2.39
CA SER A 177 6.52 12.16 -2.29
C SER A 177 5.94 11.91 -3.67
N ILE A 178 5.21 10.81 -3.80
CA ILE A 178 4.39 10.51 -4.96
C ILE A 178 2.95 10.41 -4.48
N ASP A 179 2.10 11.26 -5.04
CA ASP A 179 0.67 11.32 -4.70
C ASP A 179 -0.11 10.44 -5.68
N PHE A 180 -0.96 9.58 -5.11
CA PHE A 180 -1.88 8.69 -5.77
C PHE A 180 -3.29 9.15 -5.46
N ASP A 181 -4.16 9.03 -6.45
CA ASP A 181 -5.60 9.13 -6.30
C ASP A 181 -6.25 8.00 -7.10
N TYR A 182 -7.57 7.90 -7.06
CA TYR A 182 -8.28 7.00 -7.95
C TYR A 182 -8.02 7.37 -9.42
N PRO A 183 -7.79 6.38 -10.31
CA PRO A 183 -7.47 6.66 -11.71
C PRO A 183 -8.62 7.39 -12.43
N PRO A 184 -8.31 8.13 -13.52
CA PRO A 184 -9.33 8.61 -14.45
C PRO A 184 -10.23 7.47 -14.95
N ALA A 185 -11.50 7.77 -15.23
CA ALA A 185 -12.53 6.77 -15.52
C ALA A 185 -12.13 5.77 -16.62
N GLU A 186 -11.47 6.22 -17.68
CA GLU A 186 -11.00 5.35 -18.77
C GLU A 186 -9.96 4.32 -18.31
N LEU A 187 -8.96 4.77 -17.52
CA LEU A 187 -7.93 3.88 -16.99
C LEU A 187 -8.50 2.97 -15.90
N GLU A 188 -9.36 3.49 -15.04
CA GLU A 188 -10.02 2.70 -14.00
C GLU A 188 -10.90 1.60 -14.60
N THR A 189 -11.61 1.91 -15.70
CA THR A 189 -12.41 0.91 -16.45
C THR A 189 -11.53 -0.23 -16.95
N THR A 190 -10.37 0.10 -17.52
CA THR A 190 -9.41 -0.89 -18.01
C THR A 190 -8.88 -1.77 -16.87
N ILE A 191 -8.57 -1.16 -15.72
CA ILE A 191 -8.11 -1.88 -14.53
C ILE A 191 -9.21 -2.82 -14.00
N VAL A 192 -10.44 -2.32 -13.85
CA VAL A 192 -11.57 -3.10 -13.33
C VAL A 192 -11.91 -4.25 -14.27
N ALA A 193 -11.98 -4.02 -15.58
CA ALA A 193 -12.24 -5.06 -16.57
C ALA A 193 -11.19 -6.17 -16.49
N HIS A 194 -9.90 -5.80 -16.50
CA HIS A 194 -8.79 -6.76 -16.44
C HIS A 194 -8.79 -7.59 -15.14
N GLU A 195 -8.87 -6.94 -13.98
CA GLU A 195 -8.72 -7.60 -12.68
C GLU A 195 -9.97 -8.39 -12.28
N SER A 196 -11.17 -7.98 -12.72
CA SER A 196 -12.42 -8.67 -12.36
C SER A 196 -12.89 -9.70 -13.40
N GLY A 197 -12.41 -9.60 -14.64
CA GLY A 197 -12.78 -10.47 -15.75
C GLY A 197 -14.14 -10.18 -16.39
N VAL A 198 -14.78 -9.05 -16.05
CA VAL A 198 -16.00 -8.57 -16.73
C VAL A 198 -15.66 -7.85 -18.04
N ASP A 199 -16.65 -7.69 -18.91
CA ASP A 199 -16.51 -6.89 -20.13
C ASP A 199 -16.37 -5.39 -19.83
N GLU A 200 -15.91 -4.63 -20.82
CA GLU A 200 -15.62 -3.21 -20.67
C GLU A 200 -16.86 -2.36 -20.36
N ASP A 201 -18.04 -2.72 -20.87
CA ASP A 201 -19.28 -1.99 -20.61
C ASP A 201 -19.72 -2.16 -19.14
N THR A 202 -19.65 -3.39 -18.63
CA THR A 202 -19.87 -3.68 -17.21
C THR A 202 -18.87 -2.94 -16.34
N ALA A 203 -17.57 -2.97 -16.67
CA ALA A 203 -16.54 -2.28 -15.90
C ALA A 203 -16.75 -0.75 -15.90
N ARG A 204 -17.12 -0.17 -17.05
CA ARG A 204 -17.42 1.26 -17.19
C ARG A 204 -18.60 1.66 -16.31
N THR A 205 -19.64 0.84 -16.29
CA THR A 205 -20.80 1.03 -15.41
C THR A 205 -20.40 1.05 -13.93
N LEU A 206 -19.57 0.10 -13.50
CA LEU A 206 -19.07 0.05 -12.11
C LEU A 206 -18.25 1.30 -11.76
N VAL A 207 -17.39 1.75 -12.67
CA VAL A 207 -16.58 2.96 -12.50
C VAL A 207 -17.45 4.20 -12.42
N ASP A 208 -18.46 4.35 -13.27
CA ASP A 208 -19.40 5.46 -13.23
C ASP A 208 -20.14 5.53 -11.88
N ILE A 209 -20.60 4.39 -11.36
CA ILE A 209 -21.18 4.30 -10.02
C ILE A 209 -20.15 4.74 -8.97
N GLY A 210 -18.93 4.19 -9.02
CA GLY A 210 -17.84 4.54 -8.10
C GLY A 210 -17.55 6.04 -8.06
N HIS A 211 -17.46 6.68 -9.22
CA HIS A 211 -17.23 8.13 -9.36
C HIS A 211 -18.37 8.95 -8.75
N ARG A 212 -19.64 8.56 -8.97
CA ARG A 212 -20.78 9.24 -8.34
C ARG A 212 -20.76 9.10 -6.82
N ILE A 213 -20.44 7.92 -6.29
CA ILE A 213 -20.35 7.72 -4.83
C ILE A 213 -19.19 8.52 -4.24
N ARG A 214 -18.03 8.59 -4.91
CA ARG A 214 -16.90 9.42 -4.46
C ARG A 214 -17.28 10.91 -4.39
N ASN A 215 -18.05 11.40 -5.36
CA ASN A 215 -18.56 12.78 -5.35
C ASN A 215 -19.62 13.01 -4.26
N PHE A 216 -20.27 11.95 -3.77
CA PHE A 216 -21.22 12.00 -2.67
C PHE A 216 -20.54 12.22 -1.29
N LYS A 217 -19.19 12.17 -1.21
CA LYS A 217 -18.42 12.40 0.03
C LYS A 217 -18.82 13.64 0.83
N GLN A 218 -19.28 14.70 0.17
CA GLN A 218 -19.68 15.94 0.84
C GLN A 218 -20.96 15.81 1.70
N HIS A 219 -21.63 14.64 1.71
CA HIS A 219 -22.91 14.39 2.38
C HIS A 219 -22.82 13.38 3.55
N GLY A 220 -21.64 13.21 4.17
CA GLY A 220 -21.48 12.41 5.39
C GLY A 220 -20.81 11.06 5.23
N LEU A 221 -20.29 10.74 4.04
CA LEU A 221 -19.39 9.60 3.85
C LEU A 221 -17.97 9.96 4.27
N GLU A 222 -17.39 9.20 5.19
CA GLU A 222 -15.98 9.33 5.57
C GLU A 222 -15.07 9.01 4.38
N GLU A 223 -15.40 7.96 3.64
CA GLU A 223 -14.66 7.48 2.48
C GLU A 223 -15.54 7.20 1.26
N GLY A 224 -14.93 7.31 0.08
CA GLY A 224 -15.56 7.00 -1.19
C GLY A 224 -15.16 5.58 -1.60
N VAL A 225 -15.89 5.00 -2.55
CA VAL A 225 -15.62 3.63 -3.00
C VAL A 225 -14.23 3.52 -3.63
N SER A 226 -13.40 2.60 -3.14
CA SER A 226 -12.07 2.36 -3.70
C SER A 226 -12.12 1.53 -4.97
N THR A 227 -11.09 1.64 -5.83
CA THR A 227 -10.95 0.78 -7.02
C THR A 227 -10.98 -0.71 -6.67
N ARG A 228 -10.45 -1.10 -5.49
CA ARG A 228 -10.57 -2.46 -4.96
C ARG A 228 -12.01 -2.94 -4.83
N LEU A 229 -12.91 -2.09 -4.34
CA LEU A 229 -14.33 -2.46 -4.18
C LEU A 229 -15.05 -2.55 -5.53
N LEU A 230 -14.64 -1.75 -6.53
CA LEU A 230 -15.13 -1.89 -7.90
C LEU A 230 -14.72 -3.23 -8.51
N ILE A 231 -13.47 -3.64 -8.31
CA ILE A 231 -12.97 -4.95 -8.73
C ILE A 231 -13.75 -6.08 -8.05
N TYR A 232 -14.03 -5.96 -6.75
CA TYR A 232 -14.84 -6.95 -6.02
C TYR A 232 -16.27 -7.05 -6.57
N ALA A 233 -16.91 -5.92 -6.87
CA ALA A 233 -18.23 -5.91 -7.51
C ALA A 233 -18.18 -6.63 -8.86
N GLY A 234 -17.17 -6.32 -9.69
CA GLY A 234 -16.98 -7.00 -10.98
C GLY A 234 -16.75 -8.51 -10.81
N MET A 235 -15.94 -8.95 -9.84
CA MET A 235 -15.69 -10.38 -9.60
C MET A 235 -16.96 -11.13 -9.19
N LEU A 236 -17.83 -10.49 -8.39
CA LEU A 236 -19.12 -11.05 -8.01
C LEU A 236 -20.06 -11.16 -9.23
N ILE A 237 -20.10 -10.15 -10.09
CA ILE A 237 -20.87 -10.17 -11.34
C ILE A 237 -20.37 -11.28 -12.26
N ASN A 238 -19.06 -11.39 -12.44
CA ASN A 238 -18.42 -12.45 -13.23
C ASN A 238 -18.72 -13.86 -12.66
N SER A 239 -18.95 -13.96 -11.35
CA SER A 239 -19.36 -15.19 -10.67
C SER A 239 -20.88 -15.46 -10.74
N GLY A 240 -21.65 -14.63 -11.43
CA GLY A 240 -23.09 -14.81 -11.66
C GLY A 240 -24.00 -14.17 -10.60
N ILE A 241 -23.46 -13.33 -9.70
CA ILE A 241 -24.29 -12.52 -8.81
C ILE A 241 -24.94 -11.39 -9.64
N GLU A 242 -26.21 -11.12 -9.36
CA GLU A 242 -26.94 -10.04 -10.02
C GLU A 242 -26.23 -8.68 -9.79
N PRO A 243 -26.05 -7.84 -10.84
CA PRO A 243 -25.26 -6.61 -10.75
C PRO A 243 -25.61 -5.66 -9.62
N ARG A 244 -26.91 -5.42 -9.34
CA ARG A 244 -27.32 -4.53 -8.25
C ARG A 244 -26.94 -5.10 -6.90
N GLU A 245 -27.20 -6.38 -6.64
CA GLU A 245 -26.79 -7.02 -5.39
C GLU A 245 -25.26 -7.04 -5.23
N ALA A 246 -24.51 -7.29 -6.31
CA ALA A 246 -23.04 -7.25 -6.29
C ALA A 246 -22.52 -5.85 -5.89
N CYS A 247 -23.04 -4.78 -6.51
CA CYS A 247 -22.73 -3.41 -6.12
C CYS A 247 -23.13 -3.12 -4.67
N ARG A 248 -24.30 -3.57 -4.22
CA ARG A 248 -24.76 -3.35 -2.86
C ARG A 248 -23.82 -3.97 -1.81
N VAL A 249 -23.43 -5.22 -2.00
CA VAL A 249 -22.58 -5.93 -1.01
C VAL A 249 -21.12 -5.49 -1.08
N ALA A 250 -20.62 -5.09 -2.25
CA ALA A 250 -19.21 -4.72 -2.42
C ALA A 250 -18.94 -3.21 -2.25
N MET A 251 -19.89 -2.35 -2.63
CA MET A 251 -19.67 -0.90 -2.72
C MET A 251 -20.48 -0.09 -1.71
N ILE A 252 -21.58 -0.62 -1.16
CA ILE A 252 -22.43 0.10 -0.19
C ILE A 252 -22.16 -0.36 1.24
N LYS A 253 -22.39 -1.64 1.53
CA LYS A 253 -22.27 -2.19 2.89
C LYS A 253 -20.88 -1.97 3.53
N PRO A 254 -19.76 -2.01 2.78
CA PRO A 254 -18.45 -1.79 3.39
C PRO A 254 -18.12 -0.33 3.73
N ILE A 255 -18.81 0.64 3.12
CA ILE A 255 -18.46 2.07 3.28
C ILE A 255 -19.32 2.80 4.31
N THR A 256 -20.47 2.24 4.71
CA THR A 256 -21.34 2.84 5.72
C THR A 256 -22.32 1.83 6.33
N ASP A 257 -22.53 1.91 7.65
CA ASP A 257 -23.60 1.21 8.38
C ASP A 257 -24.89 2.05 8.51
N ASP A 258 -24.88 3.31 8.04
CA ASP A 258 -26.04 4.19 8.08
C ASP A 258 -27.07 3.81 7.01
N ASN A 259 -28.24 3.35 7.44
CA ASN A 259 -29.30 2.88 6.54
C ASN A 259 -29.80 3.94 5.56
N ASP A 260 -29.80 5.22 5.91
CA ASP A 260 -30.31 6.28 5.04
C ASP A 260 -29.26 6.67 3.99
N LEU A 261 -27.97 6.65 4.34
CA LEU A 261 -26.88 6.73 3.37
C LEU A 261 -26.87 5.51 2.44
N GLN A 262 -27.07 4.31 2.97
CA GLN A 262 -27.15 3.10 2.14
C GLN A 262 -28.26 3.21 1.09
N LYS A 263 -29.47 3.65 1.50
CA LYS A 263 -30.59 3.88 0.55
C LYS A 263 -30.25 4.92 -0.50
N SER A 264 -29.64 6.05 -0.09
CA SER A 264 -29.27 7.12 -1.01
C SER A 264 -28.27 6.64 -2.08
N ILE A 265 -27.33 5.78 -1.69
CA ILE A 265 -26.36 5.19 -2.63
C ILE A 265 -27.02 4.13 -3.52
N ASP A 266 -27.96 3.35 -2.98
CA ASP A 266 -28.73 2.36 -3.73
C ASP A 266 -29.59 3.00 -4.83
N GLU A 267 -30.13 4.20 -4.58
CA GLU A 267 -30.83 5.01 -5.59
C GLU A 267 -29.88 5.43 -6.73
N ILE A 268 -28.63 5.79 -6.42
CA ILE A 268 -27.61 6.12 -7.44
C ILE A 268 -27.32 4.92 -8.32
N ILE A 269 -27.17 3.73 -7.73
CA ILE A 269 -26.93 2.48 -8.48
C ILE A 269 -28.13 2.15 -9.36
N SER A 270 -29.33 2.24 -8.81
CA SER A 270 -30.57 1.97 -9.53
C SER A 270 -30.73 2.87 -10.75
N ALA A 271 -30.42 4.16 -10.62
CA ALA A 271 -30.51 5.12 -11.72
C ALA A 271 -29.49 4.92 -12.85
N ILE A 272 -28.41 4.16 -12.62
CA ILE A 272 -27.39 3.84 -13.64
C ILE A 272 -27.66 2.48 -14.28
N MET A 273 -28.16 1.53 -13.51
CA MET A 273 -28.43 0.15 -13.95
C MET A 273 -29.89 -0.07 -14.41
N GLU A 274 -30.60 0.99 -14.77
CA GLU A 274 -31.89 0.95 -15.50
C GLU A 274 -31.66 1.12 -16.99
#